data_AF-A0A564YM99-F1
#
_entry.id   AF-A0A564YM99-F1
#
_cell.length_a   1.000
_cell.length_b   1.000
_cell.length_c   1.000
_cell.angle_alpha   90.00
_cell.angle_beta   90.00
_cell.angle_gamma   90.00
#
_symmetry.space_group_name_H-M   'P 1'
#
loop_
_entity.id
_entity.type
_entity.pdbx_description
1 polymer ?
#
loop_
_entity_poly.entity_id
_entity_poly.type
_entity_poly.pdbx_seq_one_letter_code
_entity_poly.pdbx_strand_id
1 'polypeptide(L)'
;VVNKKLTPLINFLSQVGARVIITDFSPLRDDLHLLDIIKDQLPEDIPFYQIDAHNVIPVWFASDKMEYAARTIRPKLHEKAKALFTNFPPVVTHPCVKQTGPVNWSKIKEFLNSRVIETVEAVDKYKGGSKAGFFQLYTFLHNRLSSYGKDR
;
A
#
# COMPACT_ATOMS: atom_id res chain seq x y z
N VAL A 1 -0.26 -11.85 -21.41
CA VAL A 1 -1.20 -12.19 -20.30
C VAL A 1 -1.45 -11.02 -19.36
N VAL A 2 -0.42 -10.23 -19.00
CA VAL A 2 -0.55 -9.04 -18.12
C VAL A 2 -1.52 -7.99 -18.68
N ASN A 3 -1.48 -7.72 -19.99
CA ASN A 3 -2.34 -6.72 -20.63
C ASN A 3 -3.85 -6.93 -20.46
N LYS A 4 -4.33 -8.18 -20.41
CA LYS A 4 -5.76 -8.48 -20.22
C LYS A 4 -6.26 -8.24 -18.79
N LYS A 5 -5.36 -8.25 -17.79
CA LYS A 5 -5.73 -8.06 -16.38
C LYS A 5 -5.94 -6.58 -16.03
N LEU A 6 -5.30 -5.66 -16.75
CA LEU A 6 -5.34 -4.22 -16.50
C LEU A 6 -6.46 -3.50 -17.25
N THR A 7 -6.99 -4.10 -18.32
CA THR A 7 -8.08 -3.51 -19.12
C THR A 7 -9.26 -3.00 -18.28
N PRO A 8 -9.74 -3.72 -17.24
CA PRO A 8 -10.83 -3.21 -16.39
C PRO A 8 -10.47 -1.91 -15.67
N LEU A 9 -9.23 -1.76 -15.21
CA LEU A 9 -8.75 -0.55 -14.53
C LEU A 9 -8.69 0.63 -15.51
N ILE A 10 -8.10 0.45 -16.68
CA ILE A 10 -7.99 1.51 -17.71
C ILE A 10 -9.38 1.95 -18.19
N ASN A 11 -10.27 0.99 -18.43
CA ASN A 11 -11.66 1.28 -18.78
C ASN A 11 -12.36 2.05 -17.66
N PHE A 12 -12.16 1.66 -16.40
CA PHE A 12 -12.73 2.36 -15.25
C PHE A 12 -12.22 3.80 -15.16
N LEU A 13 -10.91 4.03 -15.31
CA LEU A 13 -10.32 5.37 -15.30
C LEU A 13 -10.92 6.28 -16.37
N SER A 14 -11.13 5.73 -17.57
CA SER A 14 -11.79 6.44 -18.67
C SER A 14 -13.26 6.74 -18.35
N GLN A 15 -14.01 5.75 -17.84
CA GLN A 15 -15.43 5.90 -17.49
C GLN A 15 -15.68 6.94 -16.40
N VAL A 16 -14.77 7.04 -15.41
CA VAL A 16 -14.89 8.04 -14.36
C VAL A 16 -14.35 9.41 -14.78
N GLY A 17 -13.78 9.53 -15.98
CA GLY A 17 -13.14 10.75 -16.46
C GLY A 17 -11.99 11.18 -15.57
N ALA A 18 -11.16 10.23 -15.12
CA ALA A 18 -10.04 10.50 -14.23
C ALA A 18 -9.09 11.54 -14.87
N ARG A 19 -8.70 12.55 -14.09
CA ARG A 19 -7.79 13.62 -14.53
C ARG A 19 -6.45 13.61 -13.84
N VAL A 20 -6.34 12.90 -12.72
CA VAL A 20 -5.10 12.69 -11.97
C VAL A 20 -5.16 11.28 -11.39
N ILE A 21 -4.04 10.57 -11.45
CA ILE A 21 -3.91 9.24 -10.86
C ILE A 21 -2.81 9.30 -9.81
N ILE A 22 -3.10 8.79 -8.61
CA ILE A 22 -2.17 8.72 -7.49
C ILE A 22 -2.16 7.26 -7.01
N THR A 23 -0.98 6.68 -6.88
CA THR A 23 -0.79 5.32 -6.38
C THR A 23 0.23 5.29 -5.24
N ASP A 24 0.20 4.24 -4.43
CA ASP A 24 1.27 3.95 -3.49
C ASP A 24 2.52 3.39 -4.19
N PHE A 25 3.61 3.26 -3.43
CA PHE A 25 4.87 2.70 -3.88
C PHE A 25 5.07 1.28 -3.36
N SER A 26 5.52 0.40 -4.25
CA SER A 26 6.06 -0.92 -3.91
C SER A 26 7.36 -1.15 -4.71
N PRO A 27 8.44 -1.64 -4.08
CA PRO A 27 9.69 -1.93 -4.77
C PRO A 27 9.66 -3.28 -5.52
N LEU A 28 8.55 -4.04 -5.46
CA LEU A 28 8.46 -5.35 -6.09
C LEU A 28 8.43 -5.21 -7.61
N ARG A 29 9.15 -6.11 -8.29
CA ARG A 29 9.31 -6.09 -9.76
C ARG A 29 7.97 -6.10 -10.49
N ASP A 30 7.04 -6.96 -10.04
CA ASP A 30 5.75 -7.10 -10.70
C ASP A 30 4.88 -5.84 -10.56
N ASP A 31 4.97 -5.16 -9.41
CA ASP A 31 4.25 -3.89 -9.17
C ASP A 31 4.83 -2.77 -10.03
N LEU A 32 6.17 -2.65 -10.10
CA LEU A 32 6.84 -1.67 -10.95
C LEU A 32 6.50 -1.88 -12.44
N HIS A 33 6.57 -3.12 -12.92
CA HIS A 33 6.20 -3.45 -14.30
C HIS A 33 4.71 -3.19 -14.59
N LEU A 34 3.84 -3.34 -13.60
CA LEU A 34 2.42 -3.00 -13.72
C LEU A 34 2.24 -1.49 -13.96
N LEU A 35 3.00 -0.66 -13.23
CA LEU A 35 2.95 0.79 -13.36
C LEU A 35 3.45 1.25 -14.72
N ASP A 36 4.51 0.65 -15.26
CA ASP A 36 5.00 0.93 -16.61
C ASP A 36 3.90 0.65 -17.66
N ILE A 37 3.22 -0.49 -17.57
CA ILE A 37 2.12 -0.82 -18.49
C ILE A 37 0.96 0.16 -18.38
N ILE A 38 0.59 0.56 -17.16
CA ILE A 38 -0.48 1.55 -16.94
C ILE A 38 -0.07 2.88 -17.57
N LYS A 39 1.15 3.34 -17.32
CA LYS A 39 1.68 4.59 -17.85
C LYS A 39 1.64 4.63 -19.38
N ASP A 40 2.02 3.53 -20.04
CA ASP A 40 2.01 3.43 -21.51
C ASP A 40 0.59 3.43 -22.13
N GLN A 41 -0.44 3.14 -21.33
CA GLN A 41 -1.83 3.12 -21.78
C GLN A 41 -2.61 4.37 -21.41
N LEU A 42 -2.05 5.22 -20.54
CA LEU A 42 -2.69 6.46 -20.14
C LEU A 42 -2.44 7.55 -21.18
N PRO A 43 -3.43 8.41 -21.44
CA PRO A 43 -3.22 9.67 -22.17
C PRO A 43 -2.08 10.50 -21.55
N GLU A 44 -1.25 11.10 -22.40
CA GLU A 44 -0.09 11.91 -21.96
C GLU A 44 -0.49 13.13 -21.11
N ASP A 45 -1.73 13.60 -21.21
CA ASP A 45 -2.26 14.74 -20.48
C ASP A 45 -2.72 14.42 -19.05
N ILE A 46 -2.72 13.14 -18.63
CA ILE A 46 -3.14 12.73 -17.29
C ILE A 46 -1.90 12.54 -16.39
N PRO A 47 -1.71 13.38 -15.35
CA PRO A 47 -0.61 13.20 -14.41
C PRO A 47 -0.76 11.90 -13.62
N PHE A 48 0.33 11.14 -13.55
CA PHE A 48 0.43 9.91 -12.77
C PHE A 48 1.51 10.07 -11.68
N TYR A 49 1.06 10.13 -10.43
CA TYR A 49 1.92 10.30 -9.26
C TYR A 49 2.03 9.01 -8.46
N GLN A 50 3.23 8.77 -7.95
CA GLN A 50 3.50 7.70 -7.00
C GLN A 50 3.93 8.29 -5.66
N ILE A 51 3.35 7.79 -4.56
CA ILE A 51 3.61 8.25 -3.20
C ILE A 51 4.08 7.07 -2.36
N ASP A 52 5.20 7.23 -1.64
CA ASP A 52 5.61 6.24 -0.64
C ASP A 52 4.73 6.38 0.61
N ALA A 53 3.69 5.55 0.67
CA ALA A 53 2.75 5.49 1.78
C ALA A 53 3.09 4.37 2.79
N HIS A 54 4.17 3.63 2.56
CA HIS A 54 4.54 2.48 3.39
C HIS A 54 5.69 2.79 4.34
N ASN A 55 6.69 3.54 3.87
CA ASN A 55 7.85 3.91 4.67
C ASN A 55 7.63 5.26 5.39
N VAL A 56 8.16 5.39 6.60
CA VAL A 56 8.18 6.69 7.31
C VAL A 56 9.01 7.73 6.56
N ILE A 57 10.15 7.30 6.02
CA ILE A 57 11.00 8.10 5.14
C ILE A 57 10.87 7.49 3.74
N PRO A 58 10.37 8.22 2.74
CA PRO A 58 10.22 7.67 1.40
C PRO A 58 11.53 7.09 0.88
N VAL A 59 11.47 5.94 0.21
CA VAL A 59 12.68 5.15 -0.12
C VAL A 59 13.69 5.94 -0.95
N TRP A 60 13.23 6.76 -1.90
CA TRP A 60 14.08 7.59 -2.75
C TRP A 60 14.61 8.83 -2.04
N PHE A 61 14.06 9.20 -0.88
CA PHE A 61 14.64 10.20 0.01
C PHE A 61 15.60 9.58 1.02
N ALA A 62 15.42 8.32 1.38
CA ALA A 62 16.19 7.64 2.42
C ALA A 62 17.68 7.52 2.07
N SER A 63 18.00 7.15 0.82
CA SER A 63 19.37 7.04 0.32
C SER A 63 19.40 7.02 -1.22
N ASP A 64 20.41 7.63 -1.82
CA ASP A 64 20.62 7.62 -3.28
C ASP A 64 21.16 6.26 -3.81
N LYS A 65 21.44 5.32 -2.91
CA LYS A 65 21.96 4.00 -3.23
C LYS A 65 21.50 2.94 -2.25
N MET A 66 21.60 1.68 -2.69
CA MET A 66 21.48 0.53 -1.81
C MET A 66 22.57 0.57 -0.73
N GLU A 67 22.13 0.47 0.52
CA GLU A 67 23.01 0.47 1.69
C GLU A 67 23.40 -0.95 2.06
N TYR A 68 24.69 -1.19 2.29
CA TYR A 68 25.19 -2.56 2.52
C TYR A 68 24.89 -3.10 3.93
N ALA A 69 24.61 -2.22 4.91
CA ALA A 69 24.35 -2.63 6.28
C ALA A 69 23.44 -1.64 7.02
N ALA A 70 22.79 -2.13 8.08
CA ALA A 70 21.97 -1.30 8.96
C ALA A 70 22.75 -0.11 9.55
N ARG A 71 24.06 -0.26 9.82
CA ARG A 71 24.90 0.81 10.37
C ARG A 71 25.10 2.00 9.42
N THR A 72 24.94 1.81 8.11
CA THR A 72 25.17 2.86 7.12
C THR A 72 23.90 3.60 6.73
N ILE A 73 22.75 2.91 6.71
CA ILE A 73 21.45 3.55 6.48
C ILE A 73 20.91 4.27 7.72
N ARG A 74 21.19 3.75 8.94
CA ARG A 74 20.62 4.27 10.18
C ARG A 74 20.88 5.76 10.43
N PRO A 75 22.10 6.30 10.26
CA PRO A 75 22.35 7.74 10.44
C PRO A 75 21.54 8.60 9.47
N LYS A 76 21.42 8.19 8.20
CA LYS A 76 20.64 8.91 7.16
C LYS A 76 19.15 8.95 7.51
N LEU A 77 18.59 7.82 7.92
CA LEU A 77 17.19 7.75 8.34
C LEU A 77 16.92 8.61 9.58
N HIS A 78 17.78 8.57 10.60
CA HIS A 78 17.60 9.39 11.80
C HIS A 78 17.71 10.89 11.51
N GLU A 79 18.59 11.29 10.61
CA GLU A 79 18.72 12.69 10.21
C GLU A 79 17.46 13.18 9.52
N LYS A 80 16.94 12.44 8.54
CA LYS A 80 15.70 12.76 7.81
C LYS A 80 14.44 12.66 8.66
N ALA A 81 14.42 11.73 9.62
CA ALA A 81 13.30 11.55 10.54
C ALA A 81 13.01 12.81 11.38
N LYS A 82 14.00 13.67 11.62
CA LYS A 82 13.78 14.95 12.33
C LYS A 82 12.73 15.83 11.66
N ALA A 83 12.61 15.77 10.33
CA ALA A 83 11.65 16.55 9.57
C ALA A 83 10.38 15.76 9.17
N LEU A 84 10.52 14.45 8.96
CA LEU A 84 9.46 13.63 8.35
C LEU A 84 8.66 12.78 9.35
N PHE A 85 9.21 12.51 10.54
CA PHE A 85 8.50 11.73 11.56
C PHE A 85 7.49 12.61 12.30
N THR A 86 6.35 12.84 11.65
CA THR A 86 5.28 13.73 12.09
C THR A 86 3.97 12.96 12.26
N ASN A 87 2.99 13.58 12.92
CA ASN A 87 1.64 13.05 12.96
C ASN A 87 0.98 13.18 11.58
N PHE A 88 0.14 12.22 11.23
CA PHE A 88 -0.67 12.31 10.02
C PHE A 88 -1.75 13.39 10.17
N PRO A 89 -1.98 14.22 9.15
CA PRO A 89 -3.13 15.12 9.14
C PRO A 89 -4.43 14.32 9.11
N PRO A 90 -5.54 14.86 9.64
CA PRO A 90 -6.83 14.19 9.56
C PRO A 90 -7.27 14.03 8.10
N VAL A 91 -7.88 12.89 7.78
CA VAL A 91 -8.46 12.64 6.46
C VAL A 91 -9.73 13.49 6.33
N VAL A 92 -9.73 14.40 5.36
CA VAL A 92 -10.87 15.27 5.05
C VAL A 92 -11.73 14.60 3.99
N THR A 93 -13.04 14.54 4.24
CA THR A 93 -14.01 14.04 3.27
C THR A 93 -14.05 14.96 2.04
N HIS A 94 -13.95 14.36 0.86
CA HIS A 94 -14.05 15.09 -0.40
C HIS A 94 -15.47 15.68 -0.59
N PRO A 95 -15.63 16.94 -1.05
CA PRO A 95 -16.93 17.59 -1.20
C PRO A 95 -17.82 16.88 -2.23
N CYS A 96 -17.21 16.26 -3.23
CA CYS A 96 -17.92 15.49 -4.25
C CYS A 96 -18.06 14.03 -3.78
N VAL A 97 -19.21 13.67 -3.23
CA VAL A 97 -19.51 12.30 -2.83
C VAL A 97 -19.97 11.51 -4.06
N LYS A 98 -19.14 10.57 -4.52
CA LYS A 98 -19.55 9.60 -5.54
C LYS A 98 -20.12 8.37 -4.84
N GLN A 99 -21.42 8.12 -5.00
CA GLN A 99 -22.03 6.90 -4.47
C GLN A 99 -21.61 5.73 -5.35
N THR A 100 -20.90 4.77 -4.75
CA THR A 100 -20.68 3.44 -5.36
C THR A 100 -21.77 2.49 -4.89
N GLY A 101 -22.22 1.60 -5.77
CA GLY A 101 -23.14 0.53 -5.39
C GLY A 101 -22.53 -0.40 -4.32
N PRO A 102 -23.38 -1.18 -3.61
CA PRO A 102 -22.89 -2.12 -2.60
C PRO A 102 -21.98 -3.18 -3.24
N VAL A 103 -20.87 -3.49 -2.55
CA VAL A 103 -19.93 -4.52 -2.97
C VAL A 103 -20.49 -5.90 -2.66
N ASN A 104 -20.61 -6.77 -3.68
CA ASN A 104 -21.04 -8.15 -3.49
C ASN A 104 -19.84 -9.04 -3.14
N TRP A 105 -19.56 -9.16 -1.84
CA TRP A 105 -18.45 -9.97 -1.31
C TRP A 105 -18.55 -11.46 -1.66
N SER A 106 -19.75 -12.02 -1.72
CA SER A 106 -19.96 -13.43 -2.07
C SER A 106 -19.52 -13.71 -3.51
N LYS A 107 -19.85 -12.83 -4.45
CA LYS A 107 -19.39 -12.94 -5.85
C LYS A 107 -17.87 -12.80 -5.97
N ILE A 108 -17.26 -11.90 -5.20
CA ILE A 108 -15.79 -11.76 -5.19
C ILE A 108 -15.15 -13.06 -4.68
N LYS A 109 -15.69 -13.64 -3.61
CA LYS A 109 -15.19 -14.90 -3.05
C LYS A 109 -15.31 -16.03 -4.07
N GLU A 110 -16.49 -16.21 -4.67
CA GLU A 110 -16.73 -17.21 -5.72
C GLU A 110 -15.76 -17.04 -6.91
N PHE A 111 -15.50 -15.81 -7.32
CA PHE A 111 -14.51 -15.50 -8.37
C PHE A 111 -13.09 -15.94 -7.97
N LEU A 112 -12.71 -15.83 -6.69
CA LEU A 112 -11.38 -16.19 -6.20
C LEU A 112 -11.20 -17.70 -6.00
N ASN A 113 -12.25 -18.46 -5.64
CA ASN A 113 -12.16 -19.89 -5.30
C ASN A 113 -11.49 -20.75 -6.38
N SER A 114 -11.62 -20.40 -7.67
CA SER A 114 -10.98 -21.11 -8.80
C SER A 114 -9.60 -20.57 -9.19
N ARG A 115 -9.13 -19.52 -8.52
CA ARG A 115 -7.92 -18.75 -8.87
C ARG A 115 -6.87 -18.74 -7.76
N VAL A 116 -7.23 -19.24 -6.58
CA VAL A 116 -6.37 -19.29 -5.40
C VAL A 116 -6.29 -20.73 -4.92
N ILE A 117 -5.11 -21.11 -4.44
CA ILE A 117 -4.90 -22.43 -3.84
C ILE A 117 -5.42 -22.38 -2.40
N GLU A 118 -6.54 -23.04 -2.12
CA GLU A 118 -7.16 -23.10 -0.78
C GLU A 118 -6.63 -24.26 0.09
N THR A 119 -5.47 -24.82 -0.25
CA THR A 119 -4.85 -25.91 0.55
C THR A 119 -4.31 -25.42 1.89
N VAL A 120 -4.19 -24.10 2.07
CA VAL A 120 -3.72 -23.47 3.31
C VAL A 120 -4.94 -22.93 4.04
N GLU A 121 -5.17 -23.44 5.25
CA GLU A 121 -6.27 -23.00 6.10
C GLU A 121 -6.07 -21.57 6.60
N ALA A 122 -7.19 -20.90 6.88
CA ALA A 122 -7.17 -19.56 7.43
C ALA A 122 -6.52 -19.55 8.82
N VAL A 123 -5.59 -18.61 9.05
CA VAL A 123 -4.95 -18.46 10.35
C VAL A 123 -5.89 -17.70 11.30
N ASP A 124 -6.61 -18.44 12.15
CA ASP A 124 -7.60 -17.85 13.06
C ASP A 124 -7.02 -16.86 14.07
N LYS A 125 -5.74 -17.03 14.41
CA LYS A 125 -5.00 -16.17 15.34
C LYS A 125 -4.89 -14.72 14.85
N TYR A 126 -4.87 -14.49 13.54
CA TYR A 126 -4.66 -13.17 12.96
C TYR A 126 -5.85 -12.76 12.11
N LYS A 127 -6.70 -11.90 12.66
CA LYS A 127 -7.81 -11.29 11.93
C LYS A 127 -7.28 -10.15 11.06
N GLY A 128 -7.75 -10.08 9.81
CA GLY A 128 -7.40 -9.01 8.88
C GLY A 128 -8.10 -7.68 9.18
N GLY A 129 -7.59 -6.60 8.59
CA GLY A 129 -8.19 -5.26 8.64
C GLY A 129 -7.59 -4.33 9.69
N SER A 130 -7.76 -3.02 9.48
CA SER A 130 -7.09 -1.98 10.26
C SER A 130 -7.41 -2.01 11.75
N LYS A 131 -8.67 -2.32 12.13
CA LYS A 131 -9.10 -2.42 13.53
C LYS A 131 -8.31 -3.50 14.29
N ALA A 132 -8.16 -4.68 13.68
CA ALA A 132 -7.39 -5.78 14.27
C ALA A 132 -5.90 -5.43 14.36
N GLY A 133 -5.35 -4.76 13.33
CA GLY A 133 -3.98 -4.24 13.34
C GLY A 133 -3.72 -3.27 14.50
N PHE A 134 -4.58 -2.26 14.68
CA PHE A 134 -4.46 -1.33 15.81
C PHE A 134 -4.62 -2.01 17.17
N PHE A 135 -5.52 -2.98 17.29
CA PHE A 135 -5.67 -3.75 18.53
C PHE A 135 -4.41 -4.56 18.86
N GLN A 136 -3.77 -5.14 17.84
CA GLN A 136 -2.52 -5.88 18.01
C GLN A 136 -1.36 -4.96 18.42
N LEU A 137 -1.28 -3.75 17.84
CA LEU A 137 -0.33 -2.71 18.25
C LEU A 137 -0.57 -2.29 19.71
N TYR A 138 -1.82 -1.99 20.07
CA TYR A 138 -2.20 -1.64 21.44
C TYR A 138 -1.74 -2.72 22.42
N THR A 139 -2.04 -3.99 22.13
CA THR A 139 -1.66 -5.13 22.97
C THR A 139 -0.14 -5.28 23.07
N PHE A 140 0.59 -5.06 21.98
CA PHE A 140 2.05 -5.08 21.99
C PHE A 140 2.62 -4.04 22.95
N LEU A 141 2.17 -2.79 22.82
CA LEU A 141 2.67 -1.66 23.60
C LEU A 141 2.44 -1.85 25.11
N HIS A 142 1.28 -2.39 25.51
CA HIS A 142 0.90 -2.50 26.92
C HIS A 142 1.40 -3.80 27.58
N ASN A 143 1.49 -4.90 26.82
CA ASN A 143 1.71 -6.22 27.42
C ASN A 143 3.07 -6.84 27.06
N ARG A 144 3.74 -6.39 25.99
CA ARG A 144 4.93 -7.05 25.45
C ARG A 144 6.15 -6.15 25.27
N LEU A 145 5.94 -4.83 25.14
CA LEU A 145 7.05 -3.89 24.90
C LEU A 145 8.09 -3.89 26.02
N SER A 146 7.67 -4.06 27.28
CA SER A 146 8.56 -4.04 28.45
C SER A 146 9.58 -5.19 28.46
N SER A 147 9.21 -6.37 27.94
CA SER A 147 10.11 -7.53 27.88
C SER A 147 10.75 -7.73 26.50
N TYR A 148 10.29 -7.01 25.47
CA TYR A 148 10.76 -7.15 24.08
C TYR A 148 12.27 -7.04 23.91
N GLY A 149 12.94 -6.16 24.68
CA GLY A 149 14.40 -6.03 24.59
C GLY A 149 15.17 -7.32 24.95
N LYS A 150 14.57 -8.17 25.79
CA LYS A 150 15.14 -9.44 26.26
C LYS A 150 14.61 -10.65 25.48
N ASP A 151 13.34 -10.61 25.09
CA ASP A 151 12.59 -11.79 24.60
C ASP A 151 12.18 -11.73 23.12
N ARG A 152 12.73 -10.79 22.33
CA ARG A 152 12.36 -10.60 20.91
C ARG A 152 12.74 -11.75 19.98
#